data_AF-A0A5P8MWC6-F1
#
_entry.id   AF-A0A5P8MWC6-F1
#
_cell.length_a   1.000
_cell.length_b   1.000
_cell.length_c   1.000
_cell.angle_alpha   90.00
_cell.angle_beta   90.00
_cell.angle_gamma   90.00
#
_symmetry.space_group_name_H-M   'P 1'
#
loop_
_entity.id
_entity.type
_entity.pdbx_description
1 polymer ?
#
loop_
_entity_poly.entity_id
_entity_poly.type
_entity_poly.pdbx_seq_one_letter_code
_entity_poly.pdbx_strand_id
1 'polypeptide(L)'
;MADHGLPEYATADGNDYAEHEGTYEFFTKLTLVGTVNLVSFMIALAIGAVNGHWFIFTLGTLAAIALTAIGLGSRDGKPKLLFSLLGVLVLALIVTS
;
A
#
# COMPACT_ATOMS: atom_id res chain seq x y z
N MET A 1 -10.59 30.43 33.65
CA MET A 1 -10.84 29.70 32.38
C MET A 1 -11.73 30.62 31.56
N ALA A 2 -11.29 31.00 30.35
CA ALA A 2 -12.10 31.85 29.49
C ALA A 2 -13.34 31.06 29.04
N ASP A 3 -14.50 31.71 29.02
CA ASP A 3 -15.76 31.15 28.55
C ASP A 3 -15.64 30.92 27.04
N HIS A 4 -15.28 29.69 26.66
CA HIS A 4 -15.21 29.28 25.27
C HIS A 4 -16.66 29.04 24.84
N GLY A 5 -17.20 29.94 24.01
CA GLY A 5 -18.57 29.86 23.52
C GLY A 5 -18.93 28.47 22.98
N LEU A 6 -20.22 28.15 23.02
CA LEU A 6 -20.77 26.86 22.59
C LEU A 6 -20.22 26.48 21.20
N PRO A 7 -19.72 25.25 21.00
CA PRO A 7 -19.18 24.83 19.71
C PRO A 7 -20.26 24.91 18.63
N GLU A 8 -20.10 25.86 17.72
CA GLU A 8 -20.96 26.02 16.55
C GLU A 8 -20.45 25.12 15.43
N TYR A 9 -21.23 24.09 15.09
CA TYR A 9 -20.97 23.23 13.93
C TYR A 9 -21.42 23.95 12.66
N ALA A 10 -20.71 25.01 12.28
CA ALA A 10 -20.89 25.67 10.99
C ALA A 10 -20.10 24.92 9.90
N THR A 11 -20.72 24.65 8.75
CA THR A 11 -19.98 24.40 7.52
C THR A 11 -19.18 25.67 7.25
N ALA A 12 -17.86 25.62 7.36
CA ALA A 12 -17.03 26.78 7.05
C ALA A 12 -17.24 27.14 5.57
N ASP A 13 -17.87 28.28 5.30
CA ASP A 13 -18.02 28.81 3.94
C ASP A 13 -16.63 28.91 3.30
N GLY A 14 -16.41 28.16 2.21
CA GLY A 14 -15.14 28.07 1.50
C GLY A 14 -14.35 26.77 1.65
N ASN A 15 -14.83 25.77 2.42
CA ASN A 15 -14.19 24.45 2.46
C ASN A 15 -14.53 23.62 1.21
N ASP A 16 -13.55 23.34 0.35
CA ASP A 16 -13.72 22.46 -0.82
C ASP A 16 -13.64 20.98 -0.39
N TYR A 17 -14.78 20.46 0.06
CA TYR A 17 -14.90 19.06 0.47
C TYR A 17 -14.61 18.06 -0.65
N ALA A 18 -14.80 18.43 -1.93
CA ALA A 18 -14.56 17.53 -3.04
C ALA A 18 -13.06 17.27 -3.24
N GLU A 19 -12.24 18.32 -3.12
CA GLU A 19 -10.77 18.18 -3.17
C GLU A 19 -10.22 17.39 -1.97
N HIS A 20 -10.81 17.58 -0.79
CA HIS A 20 -10.48 16.80 0.41
C HIS A 20 -10.77 15.30 0.24
N GLU A 21 -11.93 14.96 -0.32
CA GLU A 21 -12.32 13.57 -0.58
C GLU A 21 -11.34 12.91 -1.56
N GLY A 22 -11.04 13.57 -2.69
CA GLY A 22 -10.08 13.04 -3.67
C GLY A 22 -8.67 12.84 -3.09
N THR A 23 -8.21 13.77 -2.24
CA THR A 23 -6.92 13.64 -1.55
C THR A 23 -6.93 12.47 -0.57
N TYR A 24 -8.02 12.28 0.18
CA TYR A 24 -8.16 11.18 1.12
C TYR A 24 -8.21 9.81 0.41
N GLU A 25 -8.92 9.70 -0.71
CA GLU A 25 -8.93 8.51 -1.55
C GLU A 25 -7.53 8.18 -2.07
N PHE A 26 -6.78 9.17 -2.56
CA PHE A 26 -5.42 8.96 -3.00
C PHE A 26 -4.49 8.54 -1.85
N PHE A 27 -4.60 9.20 -0.70
CA PHE A 27 -3.81 8.88 0.48
C PHE A 27 -4.03 7.43 0.93
N THR A 28 -5.29 7.02 1.12
CA THR A 28 -5.62 5.65 1.57
C THR A 28 -5.14 4.60 0.57
N LYS A 29 -5.27 4.87 -0.73
CA LYS A 29 -4.73 4.01 -1.79
C LYS A 29 -3.20 3.91 -1.72
N LEU A 30 -2.51 5.04 -1.60
CA LEU A 30 -1.05 5.07 -1.50
C LEU A 30 -0.57 4.28 -0.27
N THR A 31 -1.22 4.46 0.88
CA THR A 31 -0.93 3.71 2.10
C THR A 31 -1.13 2.21 1.89
N LEU A 32 -2.28 1.79 1.36
CA LEU A 32 -2.58 0.37 1.14
C LEU A 32 -1.58 -0.28 0.17
N VAL A 33 -1.37 0.33 -1.01
CA VAL A 33 -0.44 -0.21 -2.01
C VAL A 33 0.99 -0.23 -1.47
N GLY A 34 1.42 0.85 -0.83
CA GLY A 34 2.76 0.99 -0.26
C GLY A 34 3.04 -0.03 0.84
N THR A 35 2.10 -0.25 1.75
CA THR A 35 2.24 -1.25 2.82
C THR A 35 2.36 -2.66 2.24
N VAL A 36 1.49 -3.04 1.30
CA VAL A 36 1.55 -4.39 0.70
C VAL A 36 2.85 -4.58 -0.10
N ASN A 37 3.32 -3.55 -0.80
CA ASN A 37 4.60 -3.58 -1.50
C ASN A 37 5.77 -3.78 -0.53
N LEU A 38 5.79 -3.03 0.58
CA LEU A 38 6.84 -3.15 1.59
C LEU A 38 6.91 -4.57 2.16
N VAL A 39 5.77 -5.15 2.54
CA VAL A 39 5.71 -6.54 3.04
C VAL A 39 6.20 -7.52 1.97
N SER A 40 5.76 -7.36 0.73
CA SER A 40 6.19 -8.21 -0.39
C SER A 40 7.70 -8.13 -0.60
N PHE A 41 8.29 -6.94 -0.53
CA PHE A 41 9.72 -6.72 -0.63
C PHE A 41 10.49 -7.38 0.53
N MET A 42 10.01 -7.24 1.77
CA MET A 42 10.66 -7.87 2.93
C MET A 42 10.66 -9.40 2.82
N ILE A 43 9.56 -10.00 2.33
CA ILE A 43 9.49 -11.45 2.12
C ILE A 43 10.42 -11.89 0.98
N ALA A 44 10.42 -11.18 -0.15
CA ALA A 44 11.35 -11.46 -1.24
C ALA A 44 12.81 -11.36 -0.76
N LEU A 45 13.13 -10.36 0.08
CA LEU A 45 14.46 -10.20 0.66
C LEU A 45 14.80 -11.35 1.60
N ALA A 46 13.86 -11.84 2.41
CA ALA A 46 14.09 -13.02 3.26
C ALA A 46 14.46 -14.25 2.39
N ILE A 47 13.70 -14.50 1.31
CA ILE A 47 13.99 -15.59 0.37
C ILE A 47 15.40 -15.46 -0.23
N GLY A 48 15.78 -14.25 -0.67
CA GLY A 48 17.08 -14.02 -1.29
C GLY A 48 18.25 -14.00 -0.31
N ALA A 49 18.20 -13.09 0.66
CA ALA A 49 19.32 -12.76 1.52
C ALA A 49 19.47 -13.73 2.71
N VAL A 50 18.37 -14.30 3.22
CA VAL A 50 18.42 -15.27 4.33
C VAL A 50 18.51 -16.70 3.80
N ASN A 51 17.64 -17.06 2.86
CA ASN A 51 17.58 -18.44 2.35
C ASN A 51 18.47 -18.69 1.12
N GLY A 52 19.18 -17.67 0.62
CA GLY A 52 20.15 -17.80 -0.49
C GLY A 52 19.55 -17.82 -1.90
N HIS A 53 18.24 -17.63 -2.07
CA HIS A 53 17.55 -17.75 -3.36
C HIS A 53 17.44 -16.41 -4.10
N TRP A 54 18.59 -15.81 -4.44
CA TRP A 54 18.68 -14.47 -5.05
C TRP A 54 17.92 -14.29 -6.36
N PHE A 55 17.77 -15.36 -7.15
CA PHE A 55 16.96 -15.33 -8.37
C PHE A 55 15.48 -15.05 -8.07
N ILE A 56 14.92 -15.70 -7.04
CA ILE A 56 13.53 -15.48 -6.62
C ILE A 56 13.36 -14.09 -6.04
N PHE A 57 14.31 -13.60 -5.25
CA PHE A 57 14.31 -12.21 -4.77
C PHE A 57 14.24 -11.20 -5.92
N THR A 58 15.05 -11.41 -6.96
CA THR A 58 15.12 -10.50 -8.10
C THR A 58 13.79 -10.46 -8.84
N LEU A 59 13.23 -11.63 -9.18
CA LEU A 59 11.92 -11.72 -9.85
C LEU A 59 10.79 -11.17 -8.97
N GLY A 60 10.77 -11.50 -7.69
CA GLY A 60 9.77 -11.03 -6.73
C GLY A 60 9.80 -9.50 -6.57
N THR A 61 10.99 -8.91 -6.53
CA THR A 61 11.16 -7.45 -6.42
C THR A 61 10.72 -6.74 -7.70
N LEU A 62 11.10 -7.24 -8.87
CA LEU A 62 10.66 -6.66 -10.15
C LEU A 62 9.15 -6.76 -10.33
N ALA A 63 8.55 -7.90 -9.94
CA ALA A 63 7.11 -8.07 -9.94
C ALA A 63 6.42 -7.10 -8.96
N ALA A 64 6.96 -6.93 -7.74
CA ALA A 64 6.39 -6.03 -6.74
C ALA A 64 6.40 -4.57 -7.22
N ILE A 65 7.48 -4.11 -7.87
CA ILE A 65 7.57 -2.77 -8.48
C ILE A 65 6.51 -2.60 -9.57
N ALA A 66 6.40 -3.56 -10.50
CA ALA A 66 5.44 -3.50 -11.60
C ALA A 66 3.99 -3.49 -11.09
N LEU A 67 3.66 -4.37 -10.13
CA LEU A 67 2.32 -4.48 -9.56
C LEU A 67 1.97 -3.30 -8.65
N THR A 68 2.96 -2.64 -8.04
CA THR A 68 2.77 -1.37 -7.33
C THR A 68 2.31 -0.27 -8.29
N ALA A 69 2.96 -0.13 -9.46
CA ALA A 69 2.54 0.84 -10.47
C ALA A 69 1.10 0.57 -10.95
N ILE A 70 0.75 -0.71 -11.17
CA ILE A 70 -0.62 -1.11 -11.53
C ILE A 70 -1.61 -0.81 -10.39
N GLY A 71 -1.24 -1.09 -9.14
CA GLY A 71 -2.04 -0.79 -7.96
C GLY A 71 -2.31 0.71 -7.79
N LEU A 72 -1.28 1.54 -7.95
CA LEU A 72 -1.41 3.01 -7.93
C LEU A 72 -2.21 3.56 -9.11
N GLY A 73 -2.23 2.87 -10.25
CA GLY A 73 -3.05 3.23 -11.41
C GLY A 73 -4.50 2.72 -11.36
N SER A 74 -4.87 1.83 -10.42
CA SER A 74 -6.18 1.17 -10.44
C SER A 74 -7.33 2.11 -10.07
N ARG A 75 -8.48 2.00 -10.73
CA ARG A 75 -9.64 2.86 -10.44
C ARG A 75 -10.35 2.49 -9.13
N ASP A 76 -10.30 1.22 -8.73
CA ASP A 76 -11.00 0.71 -7.57
C ASP A 76 -10.19 0.82 -6.26
N GLY A 77 -8.97 1.36 -6.32
CA GLY A 77 -8.07 1.50 -5.17
C GLY A 77 -7.57 0.17 -4.59
N LYS A 78 -7.91 -0.98 -5.19
CA LYS A 78 -7.62 -2.31 -4.64
C LYS A 78 -6.46 -2.97 -5.38
N PRO A 79 -5.28 -3.16 -4.73
CA PRO A 79 -4.12 -3.76 -5.38
C PRO A 79 -4.19 -5.30 -5.44
N LYS A 80 -5.21 -5.84 -6.12
CA LYS A 80 -5.52 -7.29 -6.16
C LYS A 80 -4.32 -8.13 -6.62
N LEU A 81 -3.64 -7.71 -7.68
CA LEU A 81 -2.48 -8.43 -8.20
C LEU A 81 -1.31 -8.41 -7.22
N LEU A 82 -1.09 -7.30 -6.51
CA LEU A 82 -0.03 -7.20 -5.50
C LEU A 82 -0.33 -8.10 -4.29
N PHE A 83 -1.61 -8.22 -3.89
CA PHE A 83 -2.04 -9.22 -2.90
C PHE A 83 -1.82 -10.65 -3.39
N SER A 84 -2.10 -10.95 -4.66
CA SER A 84 -1.80 -12.26 -5.23
C SER A 84 -0.30 -12.55 -5.21
N LEU A 85 0.54 -11.58 -5.56
CA LEU A 85 2.00 -11.71 -5.46
C LEU A 85 2.44 -11.96 -4.02
N LEU A 86 1.90 -11.20 -3.05
CA LEU A 86 2.19 -11.42 -1.64
C LEU A 86 1.89 -12.87 -1.24
N GLY A 87 0.73 -13.41 -1.63
CA GLY A 87 0.38 -14.82 -1.39
C GLY A 87 1.38 -15.79 -2.00
N VAL A 88 1.81 -15.56 -3.25
CA VAL A 88 2.82 -16.38 -3.92
C VAL A 88 4.18 -16.29 -3.21
N LEU A 89 4.60 -15.10 -2.78
CA LEU A 89 5.86 -14.90 -2.06
C LEU A 89 5.84 -15.56 -0.68
N VAL A 90 4.70 -15.54 0.03
CA VAL A 90 4.54 -16.28 1.30
C VAL A 90 4.70 -17.78 1.06
N LEU A 91 4.06 -18.33 0.03
CA LEU A 91 4.21 -19.75 -0.32
C LEU A 91 5.65 -20.07 -0.72
N ALA A 92 6.29 -19.20 -1.51
CA ALA A 92 7.68 -19.36 -1.91
C ALA A 92 8.61 -19.32 -0.70
N LEU A 93 8.37 -18.43 0.28
CA LEU A 93 9.11 -18.40 1.53
C LEU A 93 9.01 -19.73 2.26
N ILE A 94 7.80 -20.28 2.43
CA ILE A 94 7.60 -21.58 3.10
C ILE A 94 8.35 -22.70 2.39
N VAL A 95 8.33 -22.75 1.06
CA VAL A 95 8.99 -23.81 0.27
C VAL A 95 10.50 -23.67 0.25
N THR A 96 11.03 -22.45 0.40
CA THR A 96 12.47 -22.16 0.36
C THR A 96 13.11 -22.03 1.74
N SER A 97 12.34 -22.22 2.81
CA SER A 97 12.82 -22.19 4.21
C SER A 97 13.43 -23.52 4.65
#